data_AF-A0A924XWK6-F1
#
_entry.id   AF-A0A924XWK6-F1
#
_cell.length_a   1.000
_cell.length_b   1.000
_cell.length_c   1.000
_cell.angle_alpha   90.00
_cell.angle_beta   90.00
_cell.angle_gamma   90.00
#
_symmetry.space_group_name_H-M   'P 1'
#
loop_
_entity.id
_entity.type
_entity.pdbx_description
1 polymer ?
#
loop_
_entity_poly.entity_id
_entity_poly.type
_entity_poly.pdbx_seq_one_letter_code
_entity_poly.pdbx_strand_id
1 'polypeptide(L)' 'DPVTLPGRAALSAPVFGWNGELRAALTLVGDKGAFDNRVRGRNASALRAAAERFSAALGHARIAAQGAATTGDLP' A
#
# COMPACT_ATOMS: atom_id res chain seq x y z
N ASP A 1 1.98 24.97 2.98
CA ASP A 1 3.13 24.15 2.60
C ASP A 1 3.03 22.82 3.34
N PRO A 2 2.90 21.66 2.68
CA PRO A 2 2.77 20.38 3.39
C PRO A 2 4.01 20.15 4.26
N VAL A 3 3.81 20.11 5.58
CA VAL A 3 4.88 19.93 6.57
C VAL A 3 5.61 18.63 6.29
N THR A 4 6.77 18.73 5.66
CA THR A 4 7.67 17.60 5.43
C THR A 4 8.61 17.56 6.63
N LEU A 5 8.52 16.54 7.47
CA LEU A 5 9.36 16.44 8.66
C LEU A 5 10.78 16.00 8.25
N PRO A 6 11.81 16.87 8.35
CA PRO A 6 13.15 16.52 7.92
C PRO A 6 13.68 15.31 8.69
N GLY A 7 14.44 14.44 8.02
CA GLY A 7 14.97 13.23 8.65
C GLY A 7 13.97 12.06 8.81
N ARG A 8 12.68 12.24 8.47
CA ARG A 8 11.70 11.16 8.44
C ARG A 8 11.51 10.56 7.05
N ALA A 9 11.24 9.26 7.02
CA ALA A 9 10.71 8.55 5.86
C ALA A 9 9.30 8.07 6.19
N ALA A 10 8.47 7.98 5.16
CA ALA A 10 7.13 7.43 5.28
C ALA A 10 6.81 6.52 4.10
N LEU A 11 5.97 5.52 4.36
CA LEU A 11 5.33 4.68 3.34
C LEU A 11 3.84 4.65 3.63
N SER A 12 3.02 4.74 2.59
CA SER A 12 1.57 4.67 2.70
C SER A 12 1.01 3.57 1.80
N ALA A 13 -0.01 2.86 2.27
CA ALA A 13 -0.78 1.90 1.49
C ALA A 13 -2.27 2.22 1.60
N PRO A 14 -3.03 2.11 0.50
CA PRO A 14 -4.46 2.37 0.51
C PRO A 14 -5.23 1.28 1.25
N VAL A 15 -6.31 1.67 1.91
CA VAL A 15 -7.32 0.78 2.49
C VAL A 15 -8.62 0.99 1.73
N PHE A 16 -9.18 -0.10 1.21
CA PHE A 16 -10.37 -0.07 0.37
C PHE A 16 -11.61 -0.57 1.12
N GLY A 17 -12.76 0.00 0.77
CA GLY A 17 -14.06 -0.49 1.20
C GLY A 17 -14.56 -1.67 0.35
N TRP A 18 -15.73 -2.20 0.72
CA TRP A 18 -16.38 -3.31 0.02
C TRP A 18 -16.65 -3.06 -1.47
N ASN A 19 -16.92 -1.81 -1.85
CA ASN A 19 -17.15 -1.40 -3.24
C ASN A 19 -15.85 -1.02 -3.99
N GLY A 20 -14.68 -1.21 -3.38
CA GLY A 20 -13.38 -0.84 -3.95
C GLY A 20 -13.03 0.64 -3.83
N GLU A 21 -13.85 1.47 -3.17
CA GLU A 21 -13.52 2.87 -2.96
C GLU A 21 -12.39 3.03 -1.93
N LEU A 22 -11.55 4.06 -2.13
CA LEU A 22 -10.52 4.40 -1.17
C LEU A 22 -11.17 4.95 0.11
N ARG A 23 -11.00 4.25 1.24
CA ARG A 23 -11.56 4.64 2.54
C ARG A 23 -10.54 5.31 3.44
N ALA A 24 -9.27 4.90 3.35
CA ALA A 24 -8.19 5.47 4.14
C ALA A 24 -6.82 5.19 3.49
N ALA A 25 -5.78 5.83 4.04
CA ALA A 25 -4.39 5.47 3.78
C ALA A 25 -3.72 5.08 5.10
N LEU A 26 -3.21 3.85 5.19
CA LEU A 26 -2.40 3.40 6.31
C LEU A 26 -0.96 3.85 6.07
N THR A 27 -0.35 4.52 7.05
CA THR A 27 0.98 5.12 6.89
C THR A 27 1.93 4.66 7.98
N LEU A 28 3.12 4.19 7.59
CA LEU A 28 4.26 4.03 8.47
C LEU A 28 5.14 5.28 8.38
N VAL A 29 5.59 5.80 9.51
CA VAL A 29 6.54 6.91 9.60
C VAL A 29 7.69 6.49 10.51
N GLY A 30 8.92 6.77 10.12
CA GLY A 30 10.10 6.46 10.92
C GLY A 30 11.31 7.30 10.56
N ASP A 31 12.39 7.14 11.30
CA ASP A 31 13.65 7.84 11.05
C ASP A 31 14.38 7.26 9.82
N LYS A 32 14.82 8.13 8.89
CA LYS A 32 15.45 7.72 7.62
C LYS A 32 16.62 6.75 7.79
N GLY A 33 17.37 6.86 8.89
CA GLY A 33 18.55 6.02 9.15
C GLY A 33 18.25 4.56 9.51
N ALA A 34 17.05 4.27 10.04
CA ALA A 34 16.65 2.93 10.47
C ALA A 34 15.41 2.40 9.71
N PHE A 35 14.73 3.27 8.95
CA PHE A 35 13.50 2.94 8.25
C PHE A 35 13.79 2.42 6.84
N ASP A 36 13.48 1.15 6.57
CA ASP A 36 13.50 0.59 5.22
C ASP A 36 12.36 1.19 4.38
N ASN A 37 12.67 2.23 3.60
CA ASN A 37 11.70 2.95 2.76
C ASN A 37 11.56 2.37 1.34
N ARG A 38 12.16 1.22 1.04
CA ARG A 38 12.10 0.60 -0.29
C ARG A 38 10.69 0.06 -0.54
N VAL A 39 10.15 0.27 -1.75
CA VAL A 39 8.81 -0.21 -2.17
C VAL A 39 8.65 -1.74 -2.07
N ARG A 40 9.74 -2.49 -2.17
CA ARG A 40 9.77 -3.95 -1.97
C ARG A 40 10.51 -4.36 -0.69
N GLY A 41 10.73 -3.41 0.21
CA GLY A 41 11.41 -3.61 1.49
C GLY A 41 10.47 -4.16 2.56
N ARG A 42 11.04 -4.48 3.73
CA ARG A 42 10.32 -5.14 4.83
C ARG A 42 9.11 -4.32 5.30
N ASN A 43 9.26 -3.01 5.43
CA ASN A 43 8.20 -2.12 5.88
C ASN A 43 7.07 -2.03 4.85
N ALA A 44 7.39 -1.96 3.55
CA ALA A 44 6.38 -1.94 2.50
C ALA A 44 5.57 -3.24 2.45
N SER A 45 6.22 -4.40 2.57
CA SER A 45 5.55 -5.71 2.63
C SER A 45 4.63 -5.83 3.86
N ALA A 46 5.12 -5.42 5.03
CA ALA A 46 4.32 -5.42 6.27
C ALA A 46 3.13 -4.46 6.18
N LEU A 47 3.35 -3.25 5.66
CA LEU A 47 2.31 -2.24 5.48
C LEU A 47 1.23 -2.73 4.51
N ARG A 48 1.62 -3.33 3.38
CA ARG A 48 0.69 -3.94 2.43
C ARG A 48 -0.15 -5.02 3.09
N ALA A 49 0.47 -5.95 3.80
CA ALA A 49 -0.25 -7.03 4.47
C ALA A 49 -1.21 -6.51 5.56
N ALA A 50 -0.89 -5.41 6.22
CA ALA A 50 -1.78 -4.76 7.18
C ALA A 50 -2.94 -4.06 6.47
N ALA A 51 -2.68 -3.29 5.41
CA ALA A 51 -3.71 -2.60 4.63
C ALA A 51 -4.68 -3.58 3.95
N GLU A 52 -4.19 -4.73 3.46
CA GLU A 52 -5.02 -5.81 2.92
C GLU A 52 -5.94 -6.40 4.00
N ARG A 53 -5.43 -6.63 5.22
CA ARG A 53 -6.24 -7.08 6.37
C ARG A 53 -7.33 -6.07 6.75
N PHE A 54 -6.99 -4.77 6.81
CA PHE A 54 -7.97 -3.72 7.08
C PHE A 54 -9.02 -3.63 5.99
N SER A 55 -8.63 -3.72 4.72
CA SER A 55 -9.57 -3.69 3.60
C SER A 55 -10.52 -4.89 3.68
N ALA A 56 -10.00 -6.09 3.96
CA ALA A 56 -10.83 -7.29 4.15
C ALA A 56 -11.84 -7.14 5.29
N ALA A 57 -11.43 -6.53 6.41
CA ALA A 57 -12.34 -6.24 7.53
C ALA A 57 -13.46 -5.24 7.17
N LEU A 58 -13.23 -4.37 6.18
CA LEU A 58 -14.23 -3.46 5.62
C LEU A 58 -15.10 -4.11 4.52
N GLY A 59 -14.97 -5.42 4.30
CA GLY A 59 -15.70 -6.17 3.29
C GLY A 59 -15.10 -6.09 1.90
N HIS A 60 -13.87 -5.57 1.75
CA HIS A 60 -13.18 -5.60 0.46
C HIS A 60 -12.76 -7.04 0.14
N ALA A 61 -13.52 -7.69 -0.73
CA ALA A 61 -13.12 -8.95 -1.34
C ALA A 61 -12.16 -8.61 -2.49
N ARG A 62 -10.87 -8.86 -2.30
CA ARG A 62 -9.91 -8.78 -3.39
C ARG A 62 -10.37 -9.78 -4.46
N ILE A 63 -10.81 -9.29 -5.61
CA ILE A 63 -10.93 -10.13 -6.80
C ILE A 63 -9.51 -10.65 -7.06
N ALA A 64 -9.32 -11.98 -6.93
CA ALA A 64 -8.06 -12.62 -7.24
C ALA A 64 -7.61 -12.13 -8.63
N ALA A 65 -6.40 -11.60 -8.71
CA ALA A 65 -5.92 -10.77 -9.79
C ALA A 65 -6.34 -11.25 -11.20
N GLN A 66 -7.32 -10.60 -11.81
CA GLN A 66 -7.43 -10.54 -13.25
C GLN A 66 -6.44 -9.46 -13.70
N GLY A 67 -5.29 -9.89 -14.22
CA GLY A 67 -4.21 -9.00 -14.64
C GLY A 67 -2.82 -9.63 -14.65
N ALA A 68 -2.72 -10.96 -14.77
CA ALA A 68 -1.50 -11.57 -15.29
C ALA A 68 -1.73 -11.84 -16.79
N ALA A 69 -0.92 -11.18 -17.63
CA ALA A 69 -0.79 -11.36 -19.08
C ALA A 69 -1.88 -10.79 -20.00
N THR A 70 -1.87 -9.47 -20.20
CA THR A 70 -2.07 -8.86 -21.52
C THR A 70 -0.81 -8.05 -21.89
N THR A 71 0.31 -8.75 -21.94
CA THR A 71 1.46 -8.35 -22.75
C THR A 71 1.84 -9.59 -23.54
N GLY A 72 1.13 -9.77 -24.64
CA GLY A 72 1.24 -10.87 -25.58
C GLY A 72 0.19 -10.60 -26.66
N ASP A 73 0.67 -10.40 -27.89
CA ASP A 73 -0.07 -10.03 -29.11
C ASP A 73 -0.69 -8.63 -29.18
N LEU A 74 0.09 -7.72 -29.75
CA LEU A 74 -0.44 -6.83 -30.79
C LEU A 74 0.21 -7.26 -32.12
N PRO A 75 -0.56 -7.27 -33.23
CA PRO A 75 -0.07 -7.66 -34.55
C PRO A 75 1.04 -6.73 -35.09
#